data_AF-A0A6I4MB01-F1
#
_entry.id   AF-A0A6I4MB01-F1
#
_cell.length_a   1.000
_cell.length_b   1.000
_cell.length_c   1.000
_cell.angle_alpha   90.00
_cell.angle_beta   90.00
_cell.angle_gamma   90.00
#
_symmetry.space_group_name_H-M   'P 1'
#
loop_
_entity.id
_entity.type
_entity.pdbx_description
1 polymer ?
#
loop_
_entity_poly.entity_id
_entity_poly.type
_entity_poly.pdbx_seq_one_letter_code
_entity_poly.pdbx_strand_id
1 'polypeptide(L)'
;MLGPVLLHTADGPITTGLRTGAKHLLAYLALHPKGATRDQAIGTLWPDATPQSAVNAFNSATSSIRGVLRTATGLTEPRFLIHTAGRYRIDHDLVDVDLWQLTATLADAKRAAADDTDSRINALAQVSDLYTGGFAEDFGFSWAETYREHLRRTVVDALGHYVQLVKEDKPELALATLERASWRGRGVQVVGDEGGQQGLDGQVVDRAGMAAAGGAAPVSCPSPARAVDSL
;
A
#
# COMPACT_ATOMS: atom_id res chain seq x y z
N MET A 1 6.32 -0.25 -0.08
CA MET A 1 5.79 0.20 1.22
C MET A 1 6.17 1.64 1.54
N LEU A 2 7.21 2.20 0.93
CA LEU A 2 7.59 3.61 1.05
C LEU A 2 6.89 4.41 -0.06
N GLY A 3 5.80 5.09 0.31
CA GLY A 3 4.76 5.58 -0.59
C GLY A 3 3.53 4.65 -0.59
N PRO A 4 2.78 4.59 -1.71
CA PRO A 4 1.65 3.67 -1.85
C PRO A 4 2.05 2.19 -1.68
N VAL A 5 1.14 1.36 -1.17
CA VAL A 5 1.34 -0.09 -1.11
C VAL A 5 1.17 -0.69 -2.51
N LEU A 6 2.31 -0.93 -3.16
CA LEU A 6 2.44 -1.54 -4.48
C LEU A 6 3.10 -2.92 -4.38
N LEU A 7 2.72 -3.81 -5.28
CA LEU A 7 3.36 -5.11 -5.46
C LEU A 7 3.94 -5.17 -6.86
N HIS A 8 5.15 -5.69 -6.96
CA HIS A 8 5.86 -5.88 -8.22
C HIS A 8 6.35 -7.31 -8.30
N THR A 9 6.33 -7.86 -9.51
CA THR A 9 6.99 -9.12 -9.87
C THR A 9 8.12 -8.81 -10.85
N ALA A 10 8.93 -9.81 -11.19
CA ALA A 10 9.91 -9.69 -12.26
C ALA A 10 9.27 -9.26 -13.60
N ASP A 11 8.01 -9.65 -13.84
CA ASP A 11 7.28 -9.37 -15.08
C ASP A 11 6.54 -8.01 -15.06
N GLY A 12 6.55 -7.30 -13.93
CA GLY A 12 5.98 -5.96 -13.81
C GLY A 12 5.07 -5.75 -12.60
N PRO A 13 4.42 -4.57 -12.51
CA PRO A 13 3.56 -4.20 -11.39
C PRO A 13 2.25 -4.98 -11.36
N ILE A 14 1.85 -5.43 -10.17
CA ILE A 14 0.54 -6.02 -9.93
C ILE A 14 -0.44 -4.90 -9.56
N THR A 15 -1.27 -4.49 -10.51
CA THR A 15 -2.18 -3.35 -10.34
C THR A 15 -3.62 -3.74 -9.96
N THR A 16 -4.01 -5.00 -10.15
CA THR A 16 -5.39 -5.46 -9.96
C THR A 16 -5.51 -6.63 -8.97
N GLY A 17 -6.69 -6.76 -8.33
CA GLY A 17 -7.06 -7.95 -7.57
C GLY A 17 -6.72 -7.94 -6.09
N LEU A 18 -5.85 -7.03 -5.63
CA LEU A 18 -5.53 -6.91 -4.21
C LEU A 18 -6.50 -5.97 -3.50
N ARG A 19 -7.34 -6.53 -2.62
CA ARG A 19 -8.33 -5.77 -1.85
C ARG A 19 -7.64 -4.88 -0.81
N THR A 20 -8.33 -3.80 -0.40
CA THR A 20 -7.86 -2.86 0.63
C THR A 20 -7.42 -3.58 1.92
N GLY A 21 -8.25 -4.48 2.48
CA GLY A 21 -7.89 -5.24 3.68
C GLY A 21 -6.65 -6.15 3.51
N ALA A 22 -6.38 -6.61 2.29
CA ALA A 22 -5.16 -7.36 1.98
C ALA A 22 -3.92 -6.46 1.97
N LYS A 23 -4.02 -5.24 1.43
CA LYS A 23 -2.95 -4.23 1.51
C LYS A 23 -2.65 -3.84 2.97
N HIS A 24 -3.68 -3.68 3.80
CA HIS A 24 -3.50 -3.39 5.24
C HIS A 24 -2.74 -4.52 5.93
N LEU A 25 -3.12 -5.77 5.67
CA LEU A 25 -2.45 -6.93 6.25
C LEU A 25 -0.99 -7.03 5.80
N LEU A 26 -0.70 -6.79 4.52
CA LEU A 26 0.68 -6.76 4.03
C LEU A 26 1.51 -5.66 4.70
N ALA A 27 0.99 -4.43 4.79
CA ALA A 27 1.66 -3.33 5.46
C ALA A 27 1.93 -3.68 6.94
N TYR A 28 0.93 -4.21 7.64
CA TYR A 28 1.09 -4.64 9.03
C TYR A 28 2.15 -5.73 9.18
N LEU A 29 2.13 -6.77 8.35
CA LEU A 29 3.14 -7.85 8.40
C LEU A 29 4.54 -7.36 8.00
N ALA A 30 4.66 -6.36 7.13
CA ALA A 30 5.93 -5.73 6.80
C ALA A 30 6.57 -5.03 8.02
N LEU A 31 5.77 -4.46 8.93
CA LEU A 31 6.27 -3.93 10.21
C LEU A 31 6.67 -5.04 11.21
N HIS A 32 6.23 -6.27 10.98
CA HIS A 32 6.45 -7.41 11.87
C HIS A 32 7.21 -8.51 11.14
N PRO A 33 8.50 -8.30 10.77
CA PRO A 33 9.27 -9.28 9.99
C PRO A 33 9.47 -10.62 10.72
N LYS A 34 9.44 -10.60 12.06
CA LYS A 34 9.46 -11.80 12.94
C LYS A 34 8.11 -12.52 13.03
N GLY A 35 7.07 -11.94 12.45
CA GLY A 35 5.71 -12.45 12.41
C GLY A 35 4.82 -11.98 13.56
N ALA A 36 3.53 -11.86 13.26
CA ALA A 36 2.48 -11.46 14.17
C ALA A 36 1.44 -12.57 14.33
N THR A 37 0.81 -12.68 15.49
CA THR A 37 -0.32 -13.61 15.65
C THR A 37 -1.55 -13.07 14.91
N ARG A 38 -2.47 -13.98 14.56
CA ARG A 38 -3.74 -13.57 13.96
C ARG A 38 -4.49 -12.57 14.84
N ASP A 39 -4.52 -12.80 16.15
CA ASP A 39 -5.28 -11.96 17.08
C ASP A 39 -4.64 -10.56 17.23
N GLN A 40 -3.30 -10.47 17.19
CA GLN A 40 -2.60 -9.18 17.15
C GLN A 40 -2.95 -8.39 15.88
N ALA A 41 -2.90 -9.06 14.72
CA ALA A 41 -3.26 -8.44 13.45
C ALA A 41 -4.73 -8.01 13.43
N ILE A 42 -5.64 -8.86 13.91
CA ILE A 42 -7.07 -8.55 14.01
C ILE A 42 -7.32 -7.34 14.90
N GLY A 43 -6.77 -7.35 16.12
CA GLY A 43 -6.98 -6.26 17.08
C GLY A 43 -6.44 -4.92 16.59
N THR A 44 -5.43 -4.92 15.73
CA THR A 44 -4.87 -3.70 15.14
C THR A 44 -5.62 -3.25 13.89
N LEU A 45 -5.95 -4.16 12.98
CA LEU A 45 -6.47 -3.84 11.65
C LEU A 45 -7.99 -3.67 11.61
N TRP A 46 -8.71 -4.35 12.50
CA TRP A 46 -10.18 -4.32 12.56
C TRP A 46 -10.66 -4.22 14.02
N PRO A 47 -10.29 -3.15 14.76
CA PRO A 47 -10.61 -3.02 16.19
C PRO A 47 -12.13 -2.95 16.45
N ASP A 48 -12.90 -2.39 15.52
CA ASP A 48 -14.34 -2.16 15.68
C ASP A 48 -15.20 -3.31 15.13
N ALA A 49 -14.58 -4.34 14.54
CA ALA A 49 -15.31 -5.46 13.96
C ALA A 49 -15.69 -6.50 15.03
N THR A 50 -16.84 -7.15 14.85
CA THR A 50 -17.21 -8.31 15.69
C THR A 50 -16.18 -9.43 15.53
N PRO A 51 -15.95 -10.29 16.55
CA PRO A 51 -14.92 -11.34 16.49
C PRO A 51 -15.02 -12.22 15.25
N GLN A 52 -16.23 -12.65 14.88
CA GLN A 52 -16.45 -13.47 13.70
C GLN A 52 -16.15 -12.72 12.39
N SER A 53 -16.57 -11.46 12.30
CA SER A 53 -16.32 -10.62 11.12
C SER A 53 -14.83 -10.36 10.93
N ALA A 54 -14.11 -10.06 12.02
CA ALA A 54 -12.68 -9.80 11.98
C ALA A 54 -11.86 -11.04 11.55
N VAL A 55 -12.23 -12.23 12.04
CA VAL A 55 -11.62 -13.49 11.59
C VAL A 55 -11.88 -13.73 10.10
N ASN A 56 -13.11 -13.50 9.64
CA ASN A 56 -13.45 -13.64 8.22
C ASN A 56 -12.69 -12.63 7.35
N ALA A 57 -12.52 -11.39 7.82
CA ALA A 57 -11.75 -10.35 7.14
C ALA A 57 -10.26 -10.74 7.03
N PHE A 58 -9.67 -11.23 8.12
CA PHE A 58 -8.28 -11.71 8.14
C PHE A 58 -8.06 -12.87 7.17
N ASN A 59 -8.95 -13.87 7.19
CA ASN A 59 -8.87 -15.02 6.30
C ASN A 59 -9.04 -14.60 4.84
N SER A 60 -9.98 -13.70 4.56
CA SER A 60 -10.21 -13.15 3.21
C SER A 60 -9.01 -12.36 2.70
N ALA A 61 -8.40 -11.53 3.55
CA ALA A 61 -7.19 -10.79 3.25
C ALA A 61 -6.03 -11.75 2.92
N THR A 62 -5.80 -12.76 3.75
CA THR A 62 -4.76 -13.78 3.55
C THR A 62 -4.96 -14.55 2.23
N SER A 63 -6.19 -14.97 1.94
CA SER A 63 -6.53 -15.67 0.70
C SER A 63 -6.37 -14.78 -0.53
N SER A 64 -6.76 -13.50 -0.44
CA SER A 64 -6.58 -12.52 -1.52
C SER A 64 -5.09 -12.31 -1.83
N ILE A 65 -4.24 -12.14 -0.80
CA ILE A 65 -2.79 -12.00 -0.98
C ILE A 65 -2.22 -13.22 -1.70
N ARG A 66 -2.50 -14.43 -1.20
CA ARG A 66 -1.99 -15.68 -1.78
C ARG A 66 -2.47 -15.87 -3.21
N GLY A 67 -3.75 -15.59 -3.49
CA GLY A 67 -4.31 -15.73 -4.83
C GLY A 67 -3.66 -14.78 -5.85
N VAL A 68 -3.50 -13.51 -5.48
CA VAL A 68 -2.86 -12.50 -6.33
C VAL A 68 -1.40 -12.85 -6.60
N LEU A 69 -0.63 -13.20 -5.57
CA LEU A 69 0.79 -13.53 -5.72
C LEU A 69 1.00 -14.81 -6.53
N ARG A 70 0.17 -15.85 -6.32
CA ARG A 70 0.22 -17.08 -7.14
C ARG A 70 -0.08 -16.79 -8.61
N THR A 71 -1.09 -15.97 -8.87
CA THR A 71 -1.48 -15.61 -10.25
C THR A 71 -0.37 -14.82 -10.93
N ALA A 72 0.25 -13.87 -10.22
CA ALA A 72 1.26 -13.00 -10.78
C ALA A 72 2.63 -13.68 -10.97
N THR A 73 2.98 -14.65 -10.13
CA THR A 73 4.28 -15.33 -10.19
C THR A 73 4.24 -16.67 -10.91
N GLY A 74 3.04 -17.24 -11.12
CA GLY A 74 2.88 -18.62 -11.61
C GLY A 74 3.34 -19.69 -10.62
N LEU A 75 3.75 -19.31 -9.40
CA LEU A 75 4.29 -20.21 -8.40
C LEU A 75 3.18 -20.71 -7.46
N THR A 76 2.83 -21.98 -7.55
CA THR A 76 1.72 -22.57 -6.76
C THR A 76 2.17 -23.10 -5.39
N GLU A 77 3.40 -23.62 -5.33
CA GLU A 77 4.02 -24.25 -4.16
C GLU A 77 4.49 -23.27 -3.07
N PRO A 78 5.13 -22.12 -3.40
CA PRO A 78 5.71 -21.26 -2.38
C PRO A 78 4.67 -20.58 -1.51
N ARG A 79 5.00 -20.42 -0.22
CA ARG A 79 4.13 -19.78 0.77
C ARG A 79 4.60 -18.35 1.00
N PHE A 80 4.23 -17.44 0.10
CA PHE A 80 4.48 -15.98 0.24
C PHE A 80 4.12 -15.41 1.63
N LEU A 81 3.11 -16.00 2.27
CA LEU A 81 2.79 -15.80 3.68
C LEU A 81 2.99 -17.11 4.45
N ILE A 82 4.05 -17.15 5.25
CA ILE A 82 4.37 -18.28 6.13
C ILE A 82 3.50 -18.18 7.39
N HIS A 83 2.89 -19.29 7.76
CA HIS A 83 2.23 -19.47 9.05
C HIS A 83 2.93 -20.59 9.83
N THR A 84 3.69 -20.22 10.86
CA THR A 84 4.47 -21.15 11.70
C THR A 84 4.33 -20.76 13.16
N ALA A 85 4.12 -21.73 14.05
CA ALA A 85 3.97 -21.52 15.49
C ALA A 85 2.92 -20.45 15.86
N GLY A 86 1.80 -20.41 15.13
CA GLY A 86 0.71 -19.44 15.35
C GLY A 86 0.99 -18.01 14.89
N ARG A 87 2.11 -17.78 14.18
CA ARG A 87 2.50 -16.46 13.67
C ARG A 87 2.48 -16.43 12.15
N TYR A 88 1.97 -15.35 11.61
CA TYR A 88 1.99 -15.01 10.20
C TYR A 88 3.16 -14.07 9.94
N ARG A 89 3.96 -14.35 8.91
CA ARG A 89 4.99 -13.46 8.40
C ARG A 89 5.05 -13.52 6.88
N ILE A 90 5.53 -12.45 6.28
CA ILE A 90 5.94 -12.47 4.87
C ILE A 90 7.19 -13.35 4.75
N ASP A 91 7.25 -14.14 3.69
CA ASP A 91 8.43 -14.94 3.39
C ASP A 91 9.55 -14.06 2.81
N HIS A 92 10.62 -13.87 3.57
CA HIS A 92 11.75 -13.01 3.20
C HIS A 92 12.57 -13.60 2.04
N ASP A 93 12.49 -14.91 1.82
CA ASP A 93 13.24 -15.57 0.74
C ASP A 93 12.55 -15.40 -0.62
N LEU A 94 11.28 -14.97 -0.63
CA LEU A 94 10.44 -14.87 -1.82
C LEU A 94 9.92 -13.46 -2.10
N VAL A 95 9.85 -12.63 -1.07
CA VAL A 95 9.25 -11.30 -1.15
C VAL A 95 10.22 -10.30 -0.53
N ASP A 96 10.75 -9.42 -1.36
CA ASP A 96 11.47 -8.24 -0.90
C ASP A 96 10.49 -7.14 -0.49
N VAL A 97 10.89 -6.38 0.53
CA VAL A 97 10.16 -5.19 0.97
C VAL A 97 11.15 -4.04 1.09
N ASP A 98 10.90 -2.98 0.33
CA ASP A 98 11.66 -1.71 0.34
C ASP A 98 11.86 -1.13 1.76
N LEU A 99 10.85 -1.28 2.63
CA LEU A 99 10.95 -0.90 4.03
C LEU A 99 12.07 -1.64 4.76
N TRP A 100 12.23 -2.96 4.53
CA TRP A 100 13.27 -3.74 5.19
C TRP A 100 14.65 -3.31 4.74
N GLN A 101 14.81 -3.05 3.43
CA GLN A 101 16.05 -2.51 2.87
C GLN A 101 16.39 -1.17 3.53
N LEU A 102 15.45 -0.22 3.58
CA LEU A 102 15.65 1.06 4.25
C LEU A 102 16.05 0.89 5.73
N THR A 103 15.35 0.04 6.47
CA THR A 103 15.66 -0.17 7.89
C THR A 103 17.02 -0.81 8.12
N ALA A 104 17.44 -1.72 7.23
CA ALA A 104 18.76 -2.32 7.26
C ALA A 104 19.84 -1.28 6.96
N THR A 105 19.69 -0.49 5.90
CA THR A 105 20.62 0.58 5.52
C THR A 105 20.74 1.64 6.63
N LEU A 106 19.64 2.02 7.28
CA LEU A 106 19.67 2.92 8.44
C LEU A 106 20.43 2.32 9.63
N ALA A 107 20.30 1.01 9.85
CA ALA A 107 21.04 0.32 10.91
C ALA A 107 22.54 0.22 10.58
N ASP A 108 22.90 -0.03 9.31
CA ASP A 108 24.28 -0.07 8.84
C ASP A 108 24.94 1.30 8.95
N ALA A 109 24.26 2.37 8.51
CA ALA A 109 24.75 3.75 8.65
C ALA A 109 25.01 4.14 10.11
N LYS A 110 24.21 3.63 11.05
CA LYS A 110 24.41 3.83 12.50
C LYS A 110 25.56 3.00 13.09
N ARG A 111 25.81 1.81 12.53
CA ARG A 111 26.88 0.91 12.98
C ARG A 111 28.24 1.23 12.39
N ALA A 112 28.28 1.90 11.23
CA ALA A 112 29.52 2.30 10.59
C ALA A 112 30.43 3.02 11.59
N ALA A 113 31.66 2.54 11.70
CA ALA A 113 32.62 3.08 12.65
C ALA A 113 32.92 4.55 12.33
N ALA A 114 33.29 5.32 13.35
CA ALA A 114 33.49 6.76 13.20
C ALA A 114 34.64 7.11 12.23
N ASP A 115 35.59 6.19 12.05
CA ASP A 115 36.74 6.29 11.15
C ASP A 115 36.42 5.86 9.71
N ASP A 116 35.35 5.10 9.48
CA ASP A 116 34.89 4.70 8.14
C ASP A 116 33.85 5.68 7.58
N THR A 117 34.34 6.88 7.25
CA THR A 117 33.50 7.97 6.73
C THR A 117 32.91 7.62 5.36
N ASP A 118 33.65 6.94 4.48
CA ASP A 118 33.19 6.59 3.14
C ASP A 118 32.04 5.57 3.16
N SER A 119 32.15 4.50 3.96
CA SER A 119 31.04 3.55 4.10
C SER A 119 29.80 4.22 4.69
N ARG A 120 29.98 5.16 5.63
CA ARG A 120 28.87 5.93 6.21
C ARG A 120 28.22 6.84 5.18
N ILE A 121 28.99 7.54 4.36
CA ILE A 121 28.48 8.37 3.25
C ILE A 121 27.69 7.50 2.26
N ASN A 122 28.22 6.34 1.88
CA ASN A 122 27.57 5.43 0.93
C ASN A 122 26.24 4.89 1.48
N ALA A 123 26.21 4.42 2.73
CA ALA A 123 24.98 3.95 3.36
C ALA A 123 23.93 5.06 3.48
N LEU A 124 24.33 6.27 3.85
CA LEU A 124 23.42 7.41 3.96
C LEU A 124 22.93 7.91 2.59
N ALA A 125 23.75 7.81 1.53
CA ALA A 125 23.31 8.08 0.17
C ALA A 125 22.19 7.12 -0.25
N GLN A 126 22.35 5.81 0.03
CA GLN A 126 21.34 4.80 -0.24
C GLN A 126 20.01 5.06 0.49
N VAL A 127 20.04 5.59 1.72
CA VAL A 127 18.82 6.01 2.43
C VAL A 127 18.03 7.04 1.62
N SER A 128 18.72 7.98 0.96
CA SER A 128 18.07 9.03 0.15
C SER A 128 17.37 8.48 -1.11
N ASP A 129 17.91 7.40 -1.67
CA ASP A 129 17.36 6.74 -2.85
C ASP A 129 16.19 5.83 -2.49
N LEU A 130 16.31 5.08 -1.37
CA LEU A 130 15.28 4.16 -0.90
C LEU A 130 14.05 4.87 -0.32
N TYR A 131 14.23 5.99 0.38
CA TYR A 131 13.12 6.70 1.02
C TYR A 131 12.36 7.58 0.02
N THR A 132 11.44 6.98 -0.72
CA THR A 132 10.62 7.63 -1.77
C THR A 132 9.35 8.30 -1.24
N GLY A 133 8.86 7.86 -0.07
CA GLY A 133 7.67 8.39 0.59
C GLY A 133 7.46 7.78 1.98
N GLY A 134 6.46 8.27 2.71
CA GLY A 134 6.02 7.75 3.98
C GLY A 134 5.52 6.31 3.91
N PHE A 135 5.48 5.62 5.04
CA PHE A 135 5.04 4.22 5.08
C PHE A 135 3.54 4.08 4.73
N ALA A 136 3.23 3.34 3.67
CA ALA A 136 1.87 3.00 3.21
C ALA A 136 0.96 4.23 3.02
N GLU A 137 1.46 5.28 2.36
CA GLU A 137 0.82 6.60 2.21
C GLU A 137 -0.57 6.59 1.59
N ASP A 138 -0.92 5.57 0.82
CA ASP A 138 -2.26 5.41 0.22
C ASP A 138 -3.36 5.17 1.27
N PHE A 139 -2.98 5.10 2.55
CA PHE A 139 -3.90 4.86 3.65
C PHE A 139 -3.66 5.75 4.87
N GLY A 140 -4.73 6.24 5.48
CA GLY A 140 -4.69 6.98 6.75
C GLY A 140 -4.81 6.08 7.99
N PHE A 141 -3.94 5.08 8.14
CA PHE A 141 -4.02 4.15 9.27
C PHE A 141 -3.59 4.78 10.59
N SER A 142 -4.53 4.98 11.51
CA SER A 142 -4.21 5.49 12.86
C SER A 142 -3.16 4.65 13.58
N TRP A 143 -3.16 3.32 13.40
CA TRP A 143 -2.18 2.42 14.00
C TRP A 143 -0.76 2.59 13.47
N ALA A 144 -0.59 3.15 12.26
CA ALA A 144 0.71 3.32 11.62
C ALA A 144 1.32 4.71 11.88
N GLU A 145 0.55 5.67 12.39
CA GLU A 145 0.99 7.07 12.53
C GLU A 145 2.25 7.22 13.40
N THR A 146 2.29 6.54 14.55
CA THR A 146 3.47 6.53 15.41
C THR A 146 4.71 5.99 14.69
N TYR A 147 4.52 4.92 13.90
CA TYR A 147 5.61 4.34 13.12
C TYR A 147 6.06 5.28 11.98
N ARG A 148 5.12 5.91 11.27
CA ARG A 148 5.40 6.89 10.21
C ARG A 148 6.22 8.05 10.73
N GLU A 149 5.83 8.61 11.87
CA GLU A 149 6.55 9.72 12.46
C GLU A 149 7.95 9.30 12.93
N HIS A 150 8.07 8.13 13.55
CA HIS A 150 9.38 7.59 13.94
C HIS A 150 10.30 7.37 12.74
N LEU A 151 9.79 6.74 11.68
CA LEU A 151 10.54 6.48 10.45
C LEU A 151 10.95 7.81 9.79
N ARG A 152 10.02 8.76 9.68
CA ARG A 152 10.27 10.08 9.10
C ARG A 152 11.38 10.81 9.86
N ARG A 153 11.31 10.88 11.19
CA ARG A 153 12.37 11.48 12.02
C ARG A 153 13.70 10.80 11.79
N THR A 154 13.73 9.48 11.84
CA THR A 154 14.97 8.70 11.68
C THR A 154 15.62 8.95 10.32
N VAL A 155 14.82 9.04 9.25
CA VAL A 155 15.33 9.35 7.91
C VAL A 155 15.81 10.80 7.82
N VAL A 156 15.05 11.76 8.32
CA VAL A 156 15.45 13.18 8.30
C VAL A 156 16.76 13.39 9.06
N ASP A 157 16.93 12.77 10.22
CA ASP A 157 18.17 12.83 10.99
C ASP A 157 19.34 12.22 10.21
N ALA A 158 19.13 11.06 9.58
CA ALA A 158 20.14 10.40 8.74
C ALA A 158 20.56 11.26 7.54
N LEU A 159 19.61 11.87 6.83
CA LEU A 159 19.89 12.77 5.71
C LEU A 159 20.56 14.07 6.17
N GLY A 160 20.22 14.57 7.37
CA GLY A 160 20.91 15.68 8.00
C GLY A 160 22.39 15.35 8.25
N HIS A 161 22.68 14.15 8.76
CA HIS A 161 24.07 13.68 8.94
C HIS A 161 24.81 13.55 7.60
N TYR A 162 24.15 13.01 6.57
CA TYR A 162 24.72 12.90 5.23
C TYR A 162 25.19 14.25 4.71
N VAL A 163 24.31 15.25 4.78
CA VAL A 163 24.59 16.62 4.34
C VAL A 163 25.79 17.20 5.07
N GLN A 164 25.91 16.99 6.40
CA GLN A 164 27.07 17.49 7.15
C GLN A 164 28.39 16.86 6.69
N LEU A 165 28.37 15.61 6.25
CA LEU A 165 29.57 14.91 5.78
C LEU A 165 30.00 15.33 4.37
N VAL A 166 29.05 15.66 3.48
CA VAL A 166 29.36 15.92 2.06
C VAL A 166 29.37 17.40 1.68
N LYS A 167 28.89 18.31 2.54
CA LYS A 167 28.70 19.74 2.19
C LYS A 167 29.97 20.48 1.77
N GLU A 168 31.13 20.13 2.33
CA GLU A 168 32.41 20.82 2.03
C GLU A 168 32.95 20.38 0.67
N ASP A 169 32.83 19.09 0.34
CA ASP A 169 33.39 18.52 -0.89
C ASP A 169 32.40 18.54 -2.07
N LYS A 170 31.09 18.46 -1.79
CA LYS A 170 29.99 18.31 -2.77
C LYS A 170 28.73 19.11 -2.36
N PRO A 171 28.80 20.44 -2.33
CA PRO A 171 27.69 21.29 -1.87
C PRO A 171 26.41 21.15 -2.70
N GLU A 172 26.53 20.91 -4.01
CA GLU A 172 25.39 20.68 -4.90
C GLU A 172 24.64 19.37 -4.58
N LEU A 173 25.38 18.32 -4.21
CA LEU A 173 24.80 17.04 -3.81
C LEU A 173 24.08 17.15 -2.46
N ALA A 174 24.67 17.89 -1.52
CA ALA A 174 24.05 18.21 -0.25
C ALA A 174 22.72 18.95 -0.44
N LEU A 175 22.71 19.99 -1.28
CA LEU A 175 21.50 20.77 -1.57
C LEU A 175 20.41 19.90 -2.24
N ALA A 176 20.76 19.14 -3.27
CA ALA A 176 19.82 18.26 -3.97
C ALA A 176 19.21 17.20 -3.03
N THR A 177 19.95 16.78 -2.00
CA THR A 177 19.44 15.84 -0.98
C THR A 177 18.45 16.52 -0.03
N LEU A 178 18.75 17.74 0.43
CA LEU A 178 17.84 18.54 1.24
C LEU A 178 16.53 18.88 0.51
N GLU A 179 16.61 19.24 -0.77
CA GLU A 179 15.43 19.54 -1.60
C GLU A 179 14.51 18.31 -1.71
N ARG A 180 15.08 17.14 -2.03
CA ARG A 180 14.35 15.85 -2.07
C ARG A 180 13.71 15.50 -0.73
N ALA A 181 14.44 15.69 0.37
CA ALA A 181 13.91 15.44 1.72
C ALA A 181 12.76 16.41 2.08
N SER A 182 12.86 17.68 1.67
CA SER A 182 11.87 18.71 1.96
C SER A 182 10.53 18.48 1.25
N TRP A 183 10.54 17.94 0.01
CA TRP A 183 9.33 17.60 -0.72
C TRP A 183 8.65 16.34 -0.17
N ARG A 184 9.43 15.33 0.22
CA ARG A 184 8.90 14.06 0.77
C ARG A 184 8.43 14.17 2.22
N GLY A 185 8.89 15.18 2.98
CA GLY A 185 8.47 15.44 4.36
C GLY A 185 7.19 16.25 4.52
N ARG A 186 6.72 16.92 3.45
CA ARG A 186 5.41 17.58 3.42
C ARG A 186 4.37 16.53 3.08
N GLY A 187 3.78 15.91 4.10
CA GLY A 187 2.62 15.03 3.94
C GLY A 187 1.60 15.71 3.04
N VAL A 188 1.32 15.10 1.90
CA VAL A 188 0.29 15.52 0.96
C VAL A 188 -1.05 15.47 1.70
N GLN A 189 -1.46 16.62 2.25
CA GLN A 189 -2.85 16.91 2.52
C GLN A 189 -3.44 17.44 1.22
N VAL A 190 -3.98 16.55 0.39
CA VAL A 190 -5.05 17.00 -0.52
C VAL A 190 -6.27 17.18 0.38
N VAL A 191 -6.41 18.37 0.96
CA VAL A 191 -7.70 18.81 1.49
C VAL A 191 -8.62 18.91 0.29
N GLY A 192 -9.74 18.18 0.40
CA GLY A 192 -10.69 17.97 -0.67
C GLY A 192 -11.18 19.28 -1.30
N ASP A 193 -11.31 19.21 -2.62
CA ASP A 193 -12.18 20.06 -3.42
C ASP A 193 -13.63 19.86 -2.92
N GLU A 194 -14.10 20.75 -2.04
CA GLU A 194 -15.53 20.89 -1.79
C GLU A 194 -16.14 21.66 -2.96
N GLY A 195 -16.75 20.89 -3.86
CA GLY A 195 -17.64 21.39 -4.89
C GLY A 195 -18.79 22.19 -4.28
N GLY A 196 -18.62 23.51 -4.22
CA GLY A 196 -19.66 24.49 -3.98
C GLY A 196 -20.41 24.83 -5.26
N GLN A 197 -21.21 23.90 -5.77
CA GLN A 197 -22.21 24.20 -6.79
C GLN A 197 -23.51 24.66 -6.10
N GLN A 198 -23.76 25.97 -6.04
CA GLN A 198 -25.12 26.53 -5.88
C GLN A 198 -25.18 28.04 -6.17
N GLY A 199 -26.10 28.43 -7.06
CA GLY A 199 -26.40 29.79 -7.52
C GLY A 199 -26.75 29.78 -9.01
N LEU A 200 -27.92 29.27 -9.44
CA LEU A 200 -29.21 29.97 -9.50
C LEU A 200 -29.13 31.34 -10.19
N ASP A 201 -29.42 31.41 -11.49
CA ASP A 201 -30.60 32.11 -12.04
C ASP A 201 -30.48 32.29 -13.56
N GLY A 202 -31.45 31.72 -14.28
CA GLY A 202 -31.47 31.70 -15.74
C GLY A 202 -32.84 31.27 -16.25
N GLN A 203 -33.85 32.08 -15.94
CA GLN A 203 -35.22 32.02 -16.41
C GLN A 203 -35.30 31.99 -17.95
N VAL A 204 -35.88 30.93 -18.53
CA VAL A 204 -36.59 31.00 -19.82
C VAL A 204 -37.87 30.16 -19.76
N VAL A 205 -38.92 30.84 -20.16
CA VAL A 205 -40.35 30.53 -20.24
C VAL A 205 -40.71 29.39 -21.21
N ASP A 206 -41.60 28.52 -20.72
CA ASP A 206 -42.93 28.20 -21.29
C ASP A 206 -43.04 27.74 -22.76
N ARG A 207 -43.40 26.47 -23.01
CA ARG A 207 -44.74 26.08 -23.51
C ARG A 207 -44.85 24.62 -24.04
N ALA A 208 -45.89 23.95 -23.51
CA ALA A 208 -46.97 23.22 -24.20
C ALA A 208 -46.72 21.89 -24.97
N GLY A 209 -47.62 20.93 -24.70
CA GLY A 209 -48.09 19.89 -25.63
C GLY A 209 -47.79 18.46 -25.16
N MET A 210 -48.58 17.82 -24.29
CA MET A 210 -49.90 17.21 -24.48
C MET A 210 -49.89 15.84 -25.18
N ALA A 211 -50.49 14.86 -24.46
CA ALA A 211 -51.15 13.63 -24.92
C ALA A 211 -50.26 12.48 -25.48
N ALA A 212 -50.61 11.20 -25.38
CA ALA A 212 -51.58 10.42 -24.60
C ALA A 212 -51.31 8.92 -24.86
N ALA A 213 -51.70 8.09 -23.89
CA ALA A 213 -52.36 6.78 -23.99
C ALA A 213 -51.79 5.58 -24.81
N GLY A 214 -51.92 4.41 -24.17
CA GLY A 214 -52.10 3.08 -24.77
C GLY A 214 -50.81 2.28 -24.96
N GLY A 215 -50.65 1.03 -24.53
CA GLY A 215 -51.57 0.01 -24.06
C GLY A 215 -50.96 -1.36 -24.40
N ALA A 216 -51.37 -2.40 -23.66
CA ALA A 216 -51.23 -3.84 -23.95
C ALA A 216 -49.88 -4.55 -23.70
N ALA A 217 -49.92 -5.46 -22.70
CA ALA A 217 -49.13 -6.69 -22.61
C ALA A 217 -49.88 -7.84 -23.35
N PRO A 218 -49.54 -9.15 -23.23
CA PRO A 218 -48.29 -9.88 -22.98
C PRO A 218 -48.09 -10.99 -24.08
N VAL A 219 -47.45 -12.14 -23.72
CA VAL A 219 -47.24 -13.43 -24.44
C VAL A 219 -46.09 -13.44 -25.48
N SER A 220 -45.22 -14.46 -25.60
CA SER A 220 -45.39 -15.89 -25.36
C SER A 220 -44.02 -16.60 -25.27
N CYS A 221 -43.87 -17.56 -24.35
CA CYS A 221 -42.93 -18.68 -24.50
C CYS A 221 -43.64 -19.82 -25.25
N PRO A 222 -42.88 -20.67 -25.95
CA PRO A 222 -43.03 -22.11 -25.70
C PRO A 222 -41.69 -22.84 -25.53
N SER A 223 -41.84 -24.01 -24.92
CA SER A 223 -40.83 -24.95 -24.38
C SER A 223 -40.44 -26.03 -25.45
N PRO A 224 -39.96 -27.26 -25.13
CA PRO A 224 -38.61 -27.74 -25.49
C PRO A 224 -38.60 -28.98 -26.42
N ALA A 225 -37.43 -29.31 -27.00
CA ALA A 225 -36.99 -30.65 -27.47
C ALA A 225 -35.54 -30.49 -27.98
N ARG A 226 -34.60 -31.43 -27.86
CA ARG A 226 -34.70 -32.88 -28.03
C ARG A 226 -33.40 -33.54 -27.53
N ALA A 227 -33.54 -34.67 -26.86
CA ALA A 227 -32.46 -35.63 -26.64
C ALA A 227 -32.03 -36.28 -27.97
N VAL A 228 -30.74 -36.55 -28.12
CA VAL A 228 -30.24 -37.61 -28.99
C VAL A 228 -29.00 -38.24 -28.35
N ASP A 229 -29.17 -39.48 -27.89
CA ASP A 229 -28.12 -40.48 -27.72
C ASP A 229 -27.59 -40.92 -29.08
N SER A 230 -26.27 -41.15 -29.17
CA SER A 230 -25.48 -41.99 -30.09
C SER A 230 -24.02 -41.57 -29.84
N LEU A 231 -23.04 -42.37 -29.44
CA LEU A 231 -22.73 -43.80 -29.57
C LEU A 231 -21.73 -44.16 -28.45
#